data_AF-A0A3N0GHH4-F1
#
_entry.id   AF-A0A3N0GHH4-F1
#
_cell.length_a   1.000
_cell.length_b   1.000
_cell.length_c   1.000
_cell.angle_alpha   90.00
_cell.angle_beta   90.00
_cell.angle_gamma   90.00
#
_symmetry.space_group_name_H-M   'P 1'
#
loop_
_entity.id
_entity.type
_entity.pdbx_description
1 polymer ?
#
loop_
_entity_poly.entity_id
_entity_poly.type
_entity_poly.pdbx_seq_one_letter_code
_entity_poly.pdbx_strand_id
1 'polypeptide(L)'
;MLLAHAVTLAEARSYLAALADRTLTFDASVEYERVLLQLDFLHGDFIPGISRVPAYSRDVLFDVAYAAIEELGEHGIDLLSVELLVDMLEVAWAKDLP
;
A
#
# COMPACT_ATOMS: atom_id res chain seq x y z
N MET A 1 -6.95 15.93 7.37
CA MET A 1 -7.39 14.57 6.99
C MET A 1 -8.64 14.22 7.77
N LEU A 2 -9.68 13.69 7.11
CA LEU A 2 -10.88 13.15 7.77
C LEU A 2 -10.58 11.76 8.36
N LEU A 3 -11.38 11.29 9.31
CA LEU A 3 -11.18 9.97 9.92
C LEU A 3 -11.24 8.83 8.90
N ALA A 4 -12.19 8.87 7.95
CA ALA A 4 -12.32 7.85 6.91
C ALA A 4 -11.02 7.74 6.09
N HIS A 5 -10.51 8.87 5.59
CA HIS A 5 -9.21 8.93 4.90
C HIS A 5 -8.07 8.38 5.76
N ALA A 6 -8.01 8.75 7.04
CA ALA A 6 -6.98 8.24 7.94
C ALA A 6 -7.03 6.71 8.11
N VAL A 7 -8.24 6.14 8.14
CA VAL A 7 -8.44 4.68 8.22
C VAL A 7 -7.98 4.01 6.93
N THR A 8 -8.42 4.51 5.76
CA THR A 8 -8.03 3.98 4.45
C THR A 8 -6.51 4.05 4.23
N LEU A 9 -5.89 5.17 4.61
CA LEU A 9 -4.43 5.32 4.55
C LEU A 9 -3.71 4.37 5.51
N ALA A 10 -4.22 4.20 6.73
CA ALA A 10 -3.65 3.25 7.69
C ALA A 10 -3.75 1.81 7.18
N GLU A 11 -4.86 1.46 6.53
CA GLU A 11 -5.07 0.16 5.92
C GLU A 11 -4.06 -0.08 4.79
N ALA A 12 -4.01 0.79 3.79
CA ALA A 12 -3.05 0.70 2.68
C ALA A 12 -1.61 0.52 3.19
N ARG A 13 -1.17 1.37 4.13
CA ARG A 13 0.15 1.27 4.76
C ARG A 13 0.39 -0.06 5.46
N SER A 14 -0.59 -0.55 6.22
CA SER A 14 -0.44 -1.76 7.02
C SER A 14 -0.34 -3.02 6.15
N TYR A 15 -1.12 -3.07 5.07
CA TYR A 15 -1.08 -4.19 4.13
C TYR A 15 0.16 -4.15 3.23
N LEU A 16 0.63 -2.97 2.82
CA LEU A 16 1.92 -2.82 2.12
C LEU A 16 3.10 -3.27 2.98
N ALA A 17 3.15 -2.86 4.25
CA ALA A 17 4.19 -3.30 5.18
C ALA A 17 4.15 -4.82 5.38
N ALA A 18 2.95 -5.41 5.48
CA ALA A 18 2.79 -6.85 5.60
C ALA A 18 3.21 -7.62 4.33
N LEU A 19 3.06 -7.03 3.14
CA LEU A 19 3.59 -7.57 1.89
C LEU A 19 5.12 -7.51 1.89
N ALA A 20 5.72 -6.37 2.23
CA ALA A 20 7.16 -6.18 2.31
C ALA A 20 7.82 -7.24 3.23
N ASP A 21 7.21 -7.52 4.38
CA ASP A 21 7.66 -8.52 5.36
C ASP A 21 7.56 -9.98 4.89
N ARG A 22 6.73 -10.27 3.88
CA ARG A 22 6.37 -11.65 3.45
C ARG A 22 6.81 -11.99 2.03
N THR A 23 7.63 -11.15 1.43
CA THR A 23 8.17 -11.35 0.08
C THR A 23 9.07 -12.56 -0.02
N LEU A 24 9.22 -13.10 -1.24
CA LEU A 24 10.13 -14.22 -1.53
C LEU A 24 11.59 -13.76 -1.63
N THR A 25 11.80 -12.48 -1.95
CA THR A 25 13.13 -11.92 -2.18
C THR A 25 13.26 -10.55 -1.54
N PHE A 26 14.49 -10.18 -1.20
CA PHE A 26 14.81 -8.84 -0.70
C PHE A 26 14.46 -7.75 -1.72
N ASP A 27 14.73 -8.00 -3.00
CA ASP A 27 14.42 -7.03 -4.07
C ASP A 27 12.92 -6.78 -4.17
N ALA A 28 12.09 -7.83 -4.05
CA ALA A 28 10.64 -7.67 -3.98
C ALA A 28 10.21 -6.88 -2.72
N SER A 29 10.81 -7.15 -1.56
CA SER A 29 10.55 -6.39 -0.33
C SER A 29 10.76 -4.89 -0.52
N VAL A 30 11.88 -4.52 -1.15
CA VAL A 30 12.25 -3.13 -1.45
C VAL A 30 11.21 -2.46 -2.36
N GLU A 31 10.57 -3.18 -3.27
CA GLU A 31 9.58 -2.60 -4.17
C GLU A 31 8.28 -2.24 -3.43
N TYR A 32 7.81 -3.06 -2.48
CA TYR A 32 6.68 -2.67 -1.63
C TYR A 32 7.02 -1.49 -0.72
N GLU A 33 8.24 -1.44 -0.18
CA GLU A 33 8.73 -0.29 0.59
C GLU A 33 8.75 0.99 -0.26
N ARG A 34 9.08 0.90 -1.56
CA ARG A 34 8.97 2.04 -2.49
C ARG A 34 7.54 2.53 -2.66
N VAL A 35 6.57 1.62 -2.75
CA VAL A 35 5.13 1.97 -2.79
C VAL A 35 4.74 2.69 -1.50
N LEU A 36 5.16 2.16 -0.35
CA LEU A 36 4.89 2.77 0.96
C LEU A 36 5.48 4.19 1.07
N LEU A 37 6.72 4.38 0.62
CA LEU A 37 7.38 5.70 0.59
C LEU A 37 6.67 6.69 -0.34
N GLN A 38 6.21 6.23 -1.51
CA GLN A 38 5.47 7.08 -2.44
C GLN A 38 4.10 7.47 -1.86
N LEU A 39 3.43 6.51 -1.20
CA LEU A 39 2.17 6.75 -0.50
C LEU A 39 2.34 7.79 0.61
N ASP A 40 3.39 7.65 1.42
CA ASP A 40 3.73 8.58 2.49
C ASP A 40 4.08 9.97 1.93
N PHE A 41 4.80 10.04 0.81
CA PHE A 41 5.13 11.29 0.13
C PHE A 41 3.88 12.07 -0.28
N LEU A 42 2.83 11.39 -0.76
CA LEU A 42 1.55 12.05 -1.13
C LEU A 42 0.80 12.63 0.08
N HIS A 43 1.07 12.14 1.29
CA HIS A 43 0.36 12.54 2.51
C HIS A 43 1.17 13.47 3.43
N GLY A 44 2.45 13.72 3.11
CA GLY A 44 3.33 14.61 3.88
C GLY A 44 3.54 14.12 5.30
N ASP A 45 3.45 15.01 6.30
CA ASP A 45 3.74 14.65 7.71
C ASP A 45 2.54 13.99 8.44
N PHE A 46 1.35 13.95 7.84
CA PHE A 46 0.12 13.49 8.49
C PHE A 46 -0.17 12.03 8.17
N ILE A 47 0.68 11.14 8.69
CA ILE A 47 0.63 9.72 8.33
C ILE A 47 0.25 8.86 9.55
N PRO A 48 -0.84 8.06 9.47
CA PRO A 48 -1.25 7.17 10.55
C PRO A 48 -0.25 6.02 10.73
N GLY A 49 -0.13 5.46 11.93
CA GLY A 49 0.77 4.33 12.17
C GLY A 49 0.36 3.06 11.41
N ILE A 50 1.34 2.20 11.11
CA ILE A 50 1.08 0.83 10.64
C ILE A 50 0.55 0.01 11.82
N SER A 51 -0.47 -0.79 11.53
CA SER A 51 -1.06 -1.73 12.48
C SER A 51 -0.80 -3.17 12.04
N ARG A 52 -0.88 -4.10 13.00
CA ARG A 52 -0.79 -5.53 12.69
C ARG A 52 -2.01 -5.95 11.87
N VAL A 53 -1.79 -6.47 10.68
CA VAL A 53 -2.83 -7.13 9.88
C VAL A 53 -2.92 -8.63 10.21
N PRO A 54 -4.07 -9.28 10.00
CA PRO A 54 -4.20 -10.72 10.18
C PRO A 54 -3.25 -11.54 9.29
N ALA A 55 -3.02 -12.79 9.66
CA ALA A 55 -2.15 -13.70 8.91
C ALA A 55 -2.86 -14.26 7.66
N TYR A 56 -3.11 -13.40 6.67
CA TYR A 56 -3.71 -13.79 5.39
C TYR A 56 -2.67 -14.28 4.36
N SER A 57 -3.14 -14.91 3.28
CA SER A 57 -2.29 -15.20 2.12
C SER A 57 -1.81 -13.90 1.48
N ARG A 58 -0.70 -13.98 0.73
CA ARG A 58 -0.14 -12.84 0.00
C ARG A 58 -1.14 -12.24 -0.99
N ASP A 59 -1.93 -13.06 -1.68
CA ASP A 59 -2.96 -12.59 -2.62
C ASP A 59 -4.01 -11.72 -1.90
N VAL A 60 -4.49 -12.17 -0.73
CA VAL A 60 -5.44 -11.39 0.06
C VAL A 60 -4.81 -10.09 0.57
N LEU A 61 -3.53 -10.11 0.94
CA LEU A 61 -2.84 -8.88 1.32
C LEU A 61 -2.74 -7.89 0.16
N PHE A 62 -2.44 -8.39 -1.04
CA PHE A 62 -2.40 -7.61 -2.26
C PHE A 62 -3.77 -7.01 -2.59
N ASP A 63 -4.83 -7.82 -2.62
CA ASP A 63 -6.18 -7.37 -2.94
C ASP A 63 -6.65 -6.25 -2.00
N VAL A 64 -6.35 -6.37 -0.70
CA VAL A 64 -6.72 -5.33 0.27
C VAL A 64 -5.86 -4.08 0.12
N ALA A 65 -4.54 -4.22 -0.10
CA ALA A 65 -3.68 -3.06 -0.37
C ALA A 65 -4.12 -2.31 -1.62
N TYR A 66 -4.42 -3.04 -2.69
CA TYR A 66 -4.91 -2.51 -3.96
C TYR A 66 -6.23 -1.73 -3.76
N ALA A 67 -7.22 -2.36 -3.14
CA ALA A 67 -8.52 -1.72 -2.88
C ALA A 67 -8.39 -0.47 -2.00
N ALA A 68 -7.56 -0.54 -0.95
CA ALA A 68 -7.33 0.59 -0.06
C ALA A 68 -6.63 1.76 -0.78
N ILE A 69 -5.69 1.48 -1.70
CA ILE A 69 -5.06 2.52 -2.52
C ILE A 69 -6.09 3.15 -3.47
N GLU A 70 -6.92 2.35 -4.15
CA GLU A 70 -7.98 2.88 -5.03
C GLU A 70 -8.96 3.78 -4.26
N GLU A 71 -9.37 3.37 -3.05
CA GLU A 71 -10.30 4.13 -2.21
C GLU A 71 -9.74 5.51 -1.78
N LEU A 72 -8.43 5.73 -1.83
CA LEU A 72 -7.86 7.07 -1.59
C LEU A 72 -8.35 8.12 -2.58
N GLY A 73 -8.75 7.73 -3.79
CA GLY A 73 -9.38 8.62 -4.77
C GLY A 73 -10.69 9.23 -4.25
N GLU A 74 -11.48 8.44 -3.51
CA GLU A 74 -12.71 8.89 -2.84
C GLU A 74 -12.44 9.85 -1.68
N HIS A 75 -11.18 9.96 -1.25
CA HIS A 75 -10.72 10.88 -0.21
C HIS A 75 -10.02 12.14 -0.76
N GLY A 76 -10.10 12.35 -2.08
CA GLY A 76 -9.60 13.56 -2.74
C GLY A 76 -8.12 13.51 -3.08
N ILE A 77 -7.50 12.32 -3.07
CA ILE A 77 -6.21 12.11 -3.74
C ILE A 77 -6.45 12.15 -5.25
N ASP A 78 -5.54 12.79 -5.98
CA ASP A 78 -5.58 12.85 -7.44
C ASP A 78 -5.59 11.44 -8.05
N LEU A 79 -6.49 11.20 -9.01
CA LEU A 79 -6.69 9.89 -9.63
C LEU A 79 -5.43 9.39 -10.35
N LEU A 80 -4.65 10.28 -10.98
CA LEU A 80 -3.40 9.89 -11.62
C LEU A 80 -2.38 9.40 -10.57
N SER A 81 -2.30 10.05 -9.42
CA SER A 81 -1.46 9.63 -8.30
C SER A 81 -1.89 8.28 -7.73
N VAL A 82 -3.20 8.01 -7.66
CA VAL A 82 -3.75 6.70 -7.28
C VAL A 82 -3.36 5.63 -8.30
N GLU A 83 -3.58 5.87 -9.59
CA GLU A 83 -3.20 4.95 -10.67
C GLU A 83 -1.70 4.63 -10.63
N LEU A 84 -0.83 5.64 -10.44
CA LEU A 84 0.61 5.43 -10.32
C LEU A 84 0.99 4.59 -9.10
N LEU A 85 0.31 4.74 -7.96
CA LEU A 85 0.53 3.89 -6.79
C LEU A 85 0.12 2.45 -7.05
N VAL A 86 -1.03 2.26 -7.71
CA VAL A 86 -1.52 0.94 -8.12
C VAL A 86 -0.55 0.27 -9.08
N ASP A 87 -0.10 0.98 -10.13
CA ASP A 87 0.90 0.48 -11.08
C ASP A 87 2.20 0.07 -10.37
N MET A 88 2.66 0.88 -9.42
CA MET A 88 3.85 0.54 -8.61
C MET A 88 3.63 -0.72 -7.76
N LEU A 89 2.45 -0.88 -7.15
CA LEU A 89 2.08 -2.07 -6.39
C LEU A 89 2.02 -3.32 -7.28
N GLU A 90 1.44 -3.22 -8.47
CA GLU A 90 1.39 -4.32 -9.44
C GLU A 90 2.79 -4.73 -9.92
N VAL A 91 3.68 -3.76 -10.15
CA VAL A 91 5.09 -4.03 -10.48
C VAL A 91 5.82 -4.73 -9.33
N ALA A 92 5.59 -4.30 -8.08
CA ALA A 92 6.14 -4.95 -6.91
C ALA A 92 5.63 -6.40 -6.78
N TRP A 93 4.33 -6.60 -6.99
CA TRP A 93 3.69 -7.91 -6.98
C TRP A 93 4.27 -8.84 -8.05
N ALA A 94 4.39 -8.37 -9.29
CA ALA A 94 4.93 -9.14 -10.40
C ALA A 94 6.39 -9.59 -10.16
N LYS A 95 7.20 -8.77 -9.49
CA LYS A 95 8.58 -9.11 -9.10
C LYS A 95 8.67 -10.10 -7.94
N ASP A 96 7.58 -10.28 -7.19
CA ASP A 96 7.48 -11.16 -6.04
C ASP A 96 6.81 -12.51 -6.37
N LEU A 97 6.54 -12.76 -7.66
CA LEU A 97 6.08 -14.06 -8.15
C LEU A 97 7.30 -15.00 -8.36
N PRO A 98 7.15 -16.31 -8.12
CA PRO A 98 8.21 -17.30 -8.33
C PRO A 98 8.72 -17.41 -9.78
#